data_AF-A0A934X4S5-F1
#
_entry.id   AF-A0A934X4S5-F1
#
_cell.length_a   1.000
_cell.length_b   1.000
_cell.length_c   1.000
_cell.angle_alpha   90.00
_cell.angle_beta   90.00
_cell.angle_gamma   90.00
#
_symmetry.space_group_name_H-M   'P 1'
#
loop_
_entity.id
_entity.type
_entity.pdbx_description
1 polymer ?
#
loop_
_entity_poly.entity_id
_entity_poly.type
_entity_poly.pdbx_seq_one_letter_code
_entity_poly.pdbx_strand_id
1 'polypeptide(L)'
;MSAAQIALATLVREASPRARELVDDAVATWGVEPGGQIFWELKLQAATSDTDREQVWRDRVTAAISVAEASDSNILKATRLRDVLALAEASGIAELRKRSAVLVQGIRNLDLEMMNIRASSHRFEEQFEEMIASVLNDPNAGDFTWKTIVEPAGAEEHEEGAEQFPTWYVRLRAFAHHGPPTGDPDQNRSHVQNQYRLAPLQHLFPTQLQTPEGLPLYSPTSEEERFDLEMVKWETELLHQWTIIYAEALHRITDPEIPPFDALVRVLSDDGRSPAIGRQLAESFYRYWTGDSGAALHTAVPMIEALIRAAVIRGDRGIFRLQKNQSPGQYVGLGALLPEFYDIFEVREGDQRFFNAVLKHPGGWNLRNLLSHGYLPAIRGGVTALALYAALRVLILSDKKFPVARDADTAD
;
A
#
# COMPACT_ATOMS: atom_id res chain seq x y z
N MET A 1 41.80 7.74 10.95
CA MET A 1 42.65 6.65 10.43
C MET A 1 43.85 6.47 11.34
N SER A 2 44.25 5.23 11.61
CA SER A 2 45.51 4.95 12.32
C SER A 2 46.73 5.24 11.43
N ALA A 3 47.92 5.43 12.02
CA ALA A 3 49.15 5.61 11.26
C ALA A 3 49.43 4.45 10.29
N ALA A 4 49.06 3.23 10.67
CA ALA A 4 49.17 2.03 9.82
C ALA A 4 48.28 2.12 8.57
N GLN A 5 47.05 2.62 8.70
CA GLN A 5 46.14 2.80 7.56
C GLN A 5 46.69 3.84 6.56
N ILE A 6 47.27 4.93 7.05
CA ILE A 6 47.87 5.99 6.22
C ILE A 6 49.11 5.47 5.48
N ALA A 7 49.97 4.71 6.17
CA ALA A 7 51.15 4.10 5.56
C ALA A 7 50.76 3.12 4.46
N LEU A 8 49.77 2.25 4.71
CA LEU A 8 49.31 1.26 3.73
C LEU A 8 48.65 1.94 2.52
N ALA A 9 47.83 2.97 2.74
CA ALA A 9 47.26 3.76 1.65
C ALA A 9 48.32 4.43 0.77
N THR A 10 49.40 4.90 1.38
CA THR A 10 50.54 5.48 0.66
C THR A 10 51.25 4.43 -0.20
N LEU A 11 51.50 3.23 0.35
CA LEU A 11 52.12 2.13 -0.38
C LEU A 11 51.27 1.65 -1.57
N VAL A 12 49.94 1.61 -1.41
CA VAL A 12 49.01 1.28 -2.51
C VAL A 12 49.04 2.34 -3.61
N ARG A 13 49.03 3.63 -3.24
CA ARG A 13 49.13 4.74 -4.20
C ARG A 13 50.45 4.74 -4.97
N GLU A 14 51.54 4.34 -4.31
CA GLU A 14 52.87 4.20 -4.93
C GLU A 14 53.06 2.90 -5.72
N ALA A 15 52.01 2.05 -5.81
CA ALA A 15 52.04 0.75 -6.48
C ALA A 15 53.21 -0.14 -6.00
N SER A 16 53.52 -0.09 -4.70
CA SER A 16 54.59 -0.90 -4.13
C SER A 16 54.29 -2.40 -4.29
N PRO A 17 55.24 -3.24 -4.74
CA PRO A 17 55.02 -4.67 -4.91
C PRO A 17 54.54 -5.40 -3.65
N ARG A 18 54.91 -4.90 -2.45
CA ARG A 18 54.50 -5.46 -1.16
C ARG A 18 53.16 -4.94 -0.64
N ALA A 19 52.60 -3.91 -1.27
CA ALA A 19 51.35 -3.31 -0.78
C ALA A 19 50.19 -4.32 -0.81
N ARG A 20 50.12 -5.14 -1.85
CA ARG A 20 49.06 -6.14 -2.01
C ARG A 20 49.08 -7.20 -0.90
N GLU A 21 50.26 -7.77 -0.61
CA GLU A 21 50.43 -8.74 0.48
C GLU A 21 50.01 -8.16 1.84
N LEU A 22 50.47 -6.94 2.15
CA LEU A 22 50.11 -6.28 3.42
C LEU A 22 48.62 -5.94 3.53
N VAL A 23 47.98 -5.58 2.41
CA VAL A 23 46.53 -5.35 2.37
C VAL A 23 45.77 -6.66 2.56
N ASP A 24 46.22 -7.77 1.94
CA ASP A 24 45.61 -9.09 2.11
C ASP A 24 45.69 -9.57 3.56
N ASP A 25 46.85 -9.41 4.21
CA ASP A 25 47.04 -9.73 5.63
C ASP A 25 46.14 -8.87 6.53
N ALA A 26 46.00 -7.57 6.22
CA ALA A 26 45.13 -6.67 6.95
C ALA A 26 43.65 -7.04 6.77
N VAL A 27 43.22 -7.40 5.56
CA VAL A 27 41.86 -7.88 5.29
C VAL A 27 41.57 -9.17 6.05
N ALA A 28 42.51 -10.12 6.07
CA ALA A 28 42.36 -11.36 6.82
C ALA A 28 42.27 -11.14 8.34
N THR A 29 43.00 -10.15 8.86
CA THR A 29 43.05 -9.83 10.29
C THR A 29 41.81 -9.07 10.77
N TRP A 30 41.36 -8.07 10.01
CA TRP A 30 40.31 -7.13 10.44
C TRP A 30 38.92 -7.44 9.85
N GLY A 31 38.84 -8.30 8.85
CA GLY A 31 37.58 -8.76 8.26
C GLY A 31 36.77 -7.63 7.59
N VAL A 32 35.44 -7.74 7.66
CA VAL A 32 34.48 -6.79 7.05
C VAL A 32 33.81 -5.87 8.07
N GLU A 33 34.20 -5.96 9.35
CA GLU A 33 33.67 -5.08 10.39
C GLU A 33 34.07 -3.61 10.13
N PRO A 34 33.46 -2.62 10.81
CA PRO A 34 33.70 -1.20 10.53
C PRO A 34 35.18 -0.79 10.50
N GLY A 35 36.03 -1.42 11.32
CA GLY A 35 37.48 -1.19 11.32
C GLY A 35 38.22 -1.78 10.09
N GLY A 36 37.66 -2.81 9.46
CA GLY A 36 38.24 -3.53 8.32
C GLY A 36 37.84 -2.98 6.94
N GLN A 37 36.77 -2.17 6.85
CA GLN A 37 36.25 -1.66 5.57
C GLN A 37 37.30 -0.91 4.73
N ILE A 38 38.16 -0.13 5.39
CA ILE A 38 39.22 0.63 4.71
C ILE A 38 40.23 -0.29 4.00
N PHE A 39 40.51 -1.48 4.54
CA PHE A 39 41.45 -2.42 3.92
C PHE A 39 40.85 -3.05 2.66
N TRP A 40 39.54 -3.28 2.63
CA TRP A 40 38.83 -3.71 1.42
C TRP A 40 38.83 -2.64 0.33
N GLU A 41 38.68 -1.37 0.69
CA GLU A 41 38.79 -0.25 -0.27
C GLU A 41 40.20 -0.14 -0.84
N LEU A 42 41.23 -0.27 0.00
CA LEU A 42 42.62 -0.32 -0.45
C LEU A 42 42.88 -1.52 -1.35
N LYS A 43 42.28 -2.69 -1.07
CA LYS A 43 42.37 -3.87 -1.92
C LYS A 43 41.73 -3.66 -3.29
N LEU A 44 40.58 -2.98 -3.33
CA LEU A 44 39.93 -2.58 -4.60
C LEU A 44 40.75 -1.56 -5.39
N GLN A 45 41.41 -0.61 -4.72
CA GLN A 45 42.31 0.35 -5.37
C GLN A 45 43.58 -0.31 -5.93
N ALA A 46 44.10 -1.34 -5.24
CA ALA A 46 45.26 -2.10 -5.67
C ALA A 46 44.97 -3.10 -6.79
N ALA A 47 43.70 -3.36 -7.13
CA ALA A 47 43.31 -4.33 -8.14
C ALA A 47 43.71 -3.86 -9.55
N THR A 48 44.38 -4.75 -10.29
CA THR A 48 45.06 -4.40 -11.56
C THR A 48 44.19 -4.61 -12.80
N SER A 49 43.08 -5.33 -12.67
CA SER A 49 42.15 -5.65 -13.76
C SER A 49 40.71 -5.69 -13.26
N ASP A 50 39.74 -5.64 -14.18
CA ASP A 50 38.33 -5.76 -13.82
C ASP A 50 38.00 -7.14 -13.24
N THR A 51 38.62 -8.21 -13.74
CA THR A 51 38.49 -9.56 -13.17
C THR A 51 39.00 -9.61 -11.73
N ASP A 52 40.12 -8.95 -11.44
CA ASP A 52 40.68 -8.84 -10.10
C ASP A 52 39.73 -8.05 -9.17
N ARG A 53 39.20 -6.91 -9.63
CA ARG A 53 38.20 -6.13 -8.88
C ARG A 53 36.94 -6.93 -8.59
N GLU A 54 36.43 -7.67 -9.56
CA GLU A 54 35.28 -8.54 -9.34
C GLU A 54 35.58 -9.60 -8.29
N GLN A 55 36.77 -10.21 -8.32
CA GLN A 55 37.16 -11.20 -7.32
C GLN A 55 37.24 -10.58 -5.91
N VAL A 56 37.81 -9.38 -5.78
CA VAL A 56 37.84 -8.65 -4.50
C VAL A 56 36.41 -8.41 -3.98
N TRP A 57 35.46 -8.05 -4.84
CA TRP A 57 34.06 -7.93 -4.43
C TRP A 57 33.43 -9.26 -4.00
N ARG A 58 33.71 -10.37 -4.70
CA ARG A 58 33.23 -11.71 -4.32
C ARG A 58 33.77 -12.13 -2.95
N ASP A 59 35.05 -11.90 -2.71
CA ASP A 59 35.70 -12.20 -1.43
C ASP A 59 35.10 -11.34 -0.30
N ARG A 60 34.87 -10.04 -0.56
CA ARG A 60 34.29 -9.11 0.40
C ARG A 60 32.87 -9.50 0.80
N VAL A 61 32.01 -9.80 -0.17
CA VAL A 61 30.64 -10.27 0.07
C VAL A 61 30.66 -11.60 0.84
N THR A 62 31.53 -12.54 0.45
CA THR A 62 31.64 -13.84 1.11
C THR A 62 32.07 -13.70 2.57
N ALA A 63 33.07 -12.87 2.86
CA ALA A 63 33.51 -12.60 4.22
C ALA A 63 32.38 -11.96 5.06
N ALA A 64 31.60 -11.05 4.46
CA ALA A 64 30.47 -10.42 5.14
C ALA A 64 29.31 -11.39 5.44
N ILE A 65 29.03 -12.33 4.52
CA ILE A 65 28.08 -13.43 4.77
C ILE A 65 28.54 -14.27 5.95
N SER A 66 29.82 -14.67 6.00
CA SER A 66 30.35 -15.48 7.11
C SER A 66 30.20 -14.78 8.46
N VAL A 67 30.44 -13.46 8.52
CA VAL A 67 30.24 -12.67 9.74
C VAL A 67 28.76 -12.59 10.13
N ALA A 68 27.87 -12.46 9.15
CA ALA A 68 26.43 -12.47 9.41
C ALA A 68 25.96 -13.83 9.96
N GLU A 69 26.39 -14.94 9.34
CA GLU A 69 26.03 -16.30 9.75
C GLU A 69 26.56 -16.68 11.14
N ALA A 70 27.71 -16.15 11.53
CA ALA A 70 28.30 -16.36 12.86
C ALA A 70 27.66 -15.51 13.97
N SER A 71 26.63 -14.71 13.68
CA SER A 71 25.99 -13.85 14.69
C SER A 71 25.06 -14.65 15.59
N ASP A 72 25.22 -14.51 16.91
CA ASP A 72 24.40 -15.23 17.90
C ASP A 72 22.93 -14.77 17.94
N SER A 73 22.67 -13.52 17.56
CA SER A 73 21.33 -12.96 17.49
C SER A 73 20.81 -12.95 16.06
N ASN A 74 19.63 -13.52 15.85
CA ASN A 74 18.95 -13.50 14.56
C ASN A 74 18.63 -12.08 14.07
N ILE A 75 18.37 -11.14 14.98
CA ILE A 75 18.18 -9.71 14.63
C ILE A 75 19.49 -9.14 14.08
N LEU A 76 20.62 -9.40 14.74
CA LEU A 76 21.93 -8.95 14.26
C LEU A 76 22.31 -9.63 12.94
N LYS A 77 22.05 -10.92 12.79
CA LYS A 77 22.22 -11.66 11.53
C LYS A 77 21.40 -11.01 10.40
N ALA A 78 20.15 -10.66 10.67
CA ALA A 78 19.28 -10.02 9.69
C ALA A 78 19.78 -8.64 9.27
N THR A 79 20.18 -7.80 10.23
CA THR A 79 20.79 -6.51 9.95
C THR A 79 22.06 -6.67 9.11
N ARG A 80 22.96 -7.58 9.49
CA ARG A 80 24.21 -7.83 8.74
C ARG A 80 23.96 -8.37 7.33
N LEU A 81 22.99 -9.25 7.13
CA LEU A 81 22.64 -9.74 5.78
C LEU A 81 22.06 -8.63 4.88
N ARG A 82 21.41 -7.60 5.45
CA ARG A 82 21.03 -6.41 4.69
C ARG A 82 22.25 -5.59 4.27
N ASP A 83 23.24 -5.44 5.15
CA ASP A 83 24.51 -4.79 4.80
C ASP A 83 25.24 -5.55 3.70
N VAL A 84 25.20 -6.90 3.72
CA VAL A 84 25.72 -7.76 2.65
C VAL A 84 25.01 -7.46 1.32
N LEU A 85 23.68 -7.37 1.31
CA LEU A 85 22.92 -7.07 0.10
C LEU A 85 23.27 -5.69 -0.47
N ALA A 86 23.35 -4.66 0.38
CA ALA A 86 23.76 -3.32 -0.04
C ALA A 86 25.19 -3.32 -0.62
N LEU A 87 26.10 -4.08 -0.01
CA LEU A 87 27.47 -4.25 -0.49
C LEU A 87 27.52 -4.98 -1.85
N ALA A 88 26.68 -6.00 -2.04
CA ALA A 88 26.53 -6.70 -3.31
C ALA A 88 25.91 -5.79 -4.41
N GLU A 89 24.97 -4.92 -4.06
CA GLU A 89 24.42 -3.93 -4.99
C GLU A 89 25.47 -2.92 -5.44
N ALA A 90 26.26 -2.39 -4.51
CA ALA A 90 27.37 -1.46 -4.79
C ALA A 90 28.45 -2.06 -5.72
N SER A 91 28.61 -3.38 -5.72
CA SER A 91 29.56 -4.07 -6.61
C SER A 91 29.14 -4.05 -8.09
N GLY A 92 27.84 -3.88 -8.38
CA GLY A 92 27.29 -4.01 -9.74
C GLY A 92 27.21 -5.45 -10.27
N ILE A 93 27.67 -6.47 -9.52
CA ILE A 93 27.73 -7.87 -9.96
C ILE A 93 26.38 -8.58 -9.71
N ALA A 94 25.70 -8.95 -10.80
CA ALA A 94 24.35 -9.52 -10.73
C ALA A 94 24.26 -10.84 -9.92
N GLU A 95 25.29 -11.68 -9.99
CA GLU A 95 25.36 -12.95 -9.26
C GLU A 95 25.39 -12.73 -7.74
N LEU A 96 26.25 -11.83 -7.26
CA LEU A 96 26.34 -11.48 -5.83
C LEU A 96 25.04 -10.88 -5.30
N ARG A 97 24.39 -10.01 -6.09
CA ARG A 97 23.08 -9.44 -5.74
C ARG A 97 22.03 -10.52 -5.58
N LYS A 98 21.94 -11.45 -6.55
CA LYS A 98 20.99 -12.57 -6.51
C LYS A 98 21.25 -13.46 -5.29
N ARG A 99 22.50 -13.84 -5.04
CA ARG A 99 22.88 -14.68 -3.90
C ARG A 99 22.55 -14.02 -2.56
N SER A 100 22.86 -12.74 -2.41
CA SER A 100 22.59 -11.99 -1.17
C SER A 100 21.10 -11.79 -0.93
N ALA A 101 20.32 -11.53 -1.98
CA ALA A 101 18.86 -11.42 -1.90
C ALA A 101 18.22 -12.73 -1.41
N VAL A 102 18.71 -13.89 -1.89
CA VAL A 102 18.24 -15.21 -1.43
C VAL A 102 18.51 -15.41 0.07
N LEU A 103 19.67 -14.96 0.58
CA LEU A 103 19.99 -15.05 2.00
C LEU A 103 19.11 -14.16 2.86
N VAL A 104 18.84 -12.92 2.41
CA VAL A 104 17.93 -12.01 3.11
C VAL A 104 16.51 -12.58 3.16
N GLN A 105 16.01 -13.11 2.03
CA GLN A 105 14.71 -13.80 1.95
C GLN A 105 14.63 -15.06 2.83
N GLY A 106 15.78 -15.68 3.12
CA GLY A 106 15.86 -16.87 3.97
C GLY A 106 15.58 -16.60 5.44
N ILE A 107 15.71 -15.35 5.90
CA ILE A 107 15.40 -14.94 7.26
C ILE A 107 13.88 -14.91 7.40
N ARG A 108 13.30 -15.88 8.11
CA ARG A 108 11.85 -15.94 8.30
C ARG A 108 11.44 -15.05 9.48
N ASN A 109 10.17 -14.62 9.51
CA ASN A 109 9.60 -13.86 10.63
C ASN A 109 9.72 -14.56 12.00
N LEU A 110 9.92 -15.88 12.04
CA LEU A 110 10.17 -16.63 13.27
C LEU A 110 11.57 -16.39 13.85
N ASP A 111 12.54 -16.02 13.02
CA ASP A 111 13.92 -15.82 13.46
C ASP A 111 14.05 -14.52 14.28
N LEU A 112 13.24 -13.49 14.01
CA LEU A 112 13.42 -12.17 14.58
C LEU A 112 12.90 -11.98 16.02
N GLU A 113 12.38 -13.04 16.67
CA GLU A 113 11.83 -13.00 18.04
C GLU A 113 10.91 -11.79 18.31
N MET A 114 10.23 -11.27 17.27
CA MET A 114 9.50 -10.00 17.40
C MET A 114 8.32 -10.18 18.37
N MET A 115 8.35 -9.38 19.44
CA MET A 115 7.32 -9.37 20.46
C MET A 115 6.04 -8.78 19.86
N ASN A 116 5.04 -9.63 19.58
CA ASN A 116 3.74 -9.16 19.12
C ASN A 116 2.97 -8.55 20.29
N ILE A 117 2.90 -7.22 20.34
CA ILE A 117 2.03 -6.51 21.27
C ILE A 117 0.63 -6.45 20.66
N ARG A 118 -0.32 -7.19 21.25
CA ARG A 118 -1.75 -7.06 20.92
C ARG A 118 -2.39 -6.13 21.94
N ALA A 119 -2.91 -5.00 21.49
CA ALA A 119 -3.84 -4.19 22.26
C ALA A 119 -5.27 -4.46 21.76
N SER A 120 -6.18 -4.76 22.66
CA SER A 120 -7.61 -4.82 22.37
C SER A 120 -8.28 -3.60 23.01
N SER A 121 -9.04 -2.83 22.23
CA SER A 121 -9.96 -1.84 22.78
C SER A 121 -11.37 -2.42 22.75
N HIS A 122 -12.10 -2.29 23.86
CA HIS A 122 -13.54 -2.47 23.86
C HIS A 122 -14.15 -1.14 23.40
N ARG A 123 -14.75 -1.10 22.21
CA ARG A 123 -15.68 -0.02 21.85
C ARG A 123 -17.03 -0.37 22.45
N PHE A 124 -17.75 0.63 22.95
CA PHE A 124 -19.13 0.45 23.40
C PHE A 124 -20.01 0.13 22.18
N GLU A 125 -20.93 -0.82 22.33
CA GLU A 125 -21.84 -1.29 21.28
C GLU A 125 -22.61 -0.12 20.63
N GLU A 126 -23.03 0.87 21.43
CA GLU A 126 -23.71 2.08 20.95
C GLU A 126 -22.91 2.87 19.92
N GLN A 127 -21.59 3.06 20.13
CA GLN A 127 -20.73 3.77 19.18
C GLN A 127 -20.52 2.96 17.90
N PHE A 128 -20.50 1.64 18.03
CA PHE A 128 -20.41 0.74 16.88
C PHE A 128 -21.65 0.87 15.98
N GLU A 129 -22.83 0.85 16.60
CA GLU A 129 -24.11 1.04 15.93
C GLU A 129 -24.24 2.43 15.29
N GLU A 130 -23.84 3.50 15.99
CA GLU A 130 -23.84 4.87 15.45
C GLU A 130 -22.95 5.01 14.20
N MET A 131 -21.77 4.38 14.20
CA MET A 131 -20.90 4.39 13.03
C MET A 131 -21.53 3.63 11.84
N ILE A 132 -22.20 2.50 12.07
CA ILE A 132 -22.90 1.76 11.01
C ILE A 132 -24.09 2.57 10.48
N ALA A 133 -24.84 3.21 11.39
CA ALA A 133 -25.93 4.12 11.07
C ALA A 133 -25.47 5.22 10.12
N SER A 134 -24.35 5.86 10.45
CA SER A 134 -23.70 6.88 9.62
C SER A 134 -23.33 6.35 8.23
N VAL A 135 -22.76 5.15 8.15
CA VAL A 135 -22.36 4.53 6.87
C VAL A 135 -23.56 4.22 5.98
N LEU A 136 -24.66 3.72 6.55
CA LEU A 136 -25.85 3.34 5.82
C LEU A 136 -26.86 4.47 5.67
N ASN A 137 -26.57 5.64 6.24
CA ASN A 137 -27.52 6.74 6.41
C ASN A 137 -28.87 6.24 6.98
N ASP A 138 -28.81 5.30 7.92
CA ASP A 138 -29.98 4.69 8.54
C ASP A 138 -30.29 5.45 9.85
N PRO A 139 -31.32 6.32 9.88
CA PRO A 139 -31.65 7.09 11.08
C PRO A 139 -32.13 6.21 12.24
N ASN A 140 -32.44 4.93 12.01
CA ASN A 140 -32.97 4.02 13.02
C ASN A 140 -31.88 3.18 13.71
N ALA A 141 -30.64 3.21 13.24
CA ALA A 141 -29.59 2.34 13.76
C ALA A 141 -29.03 2.76 15.14
N GLY A 142 -29.51 3.86 15.72
CA GLY A 142 -29.18 4.27 17.10
C GLY A 142 -30.34 4.22 18.11
N ASP A 143 -31.57 3.94 17.66
CA ASP A 143 -32.77 4.00 18.52
C ASP A 143 -33.49 2.65 18.53
N PHE A 144 -33.29 1.86 19.60
CA PHE A 144 -34.02 0.61 19.88
C PHE A 144 -35.51 0.85 20.21
N THR A 145 -36.10 1.94 19.74
CA THR A 145 -37.54 2.17 19.77
C THR A 145 -38.07 2.26 18.35
N TRP A 146 -38.92 1.30 17.99
CA TRP A 146 -39.74 1.30 16.78
C TRP A 146 -40.52 2.62 16.71
N LYS A 147 -40.01 3.62 15.99
CA LYS A 147 -40.80 4.79 15.61
C LYS A 147 -40.89 4.84 14.11
N THR A 148 -42.13 4.78 13.66
CA THR A 148 -42.59 5.04 12.30
C THR A 148 -41.82 6.21 11.70
N ILE A 149 -41.34 6.01 10.46
CA ILE A 149 -40.68 7.02 9.64
C ILE A 149 -41.43 8.34 9.80
N VAL A 150 -40.81 9.31 10.46
CA VAL A 150 -41.35 10.67 10.57
C VAL A 150 -40.97 11.37 9.28
N GLU A 151 -41.98 11.60 8.43
CA GLU A 151 -41.89 12.53 7.31
C GLU A 151 -41.33 13.87 7.80
N PRO A 152 -40.37 14.48 7.08
CA PRO A 152 -39.84 15.76 7.48
C PRO A 152 -40.97 16.80 7.50
N ALA A 153 -41.23 17.36 8.67
CA ALA A 153 -42.17 18.44 8.88
C ALA A 153 -41.78 19.64 8.01
N GLY A 154 -42.47 19.81 6.87
CA GLY A 154 -42.26 20.91 5.94
C GLY A 154 -42.45 20.58 4.45
N ALA A 155 -42.72 19.33 4.08
CA ALA A 155 -43.09 19.01 2.69
C ALA A 155 -44.57 19.35 2.46
N GLU A 156 -44.81 20.48 1.80
CA GLU A 156 -46.10 20.78 1.20
C GLU A 156 -46.51 19.64 0.25
N GLU A 157 -47.78 19.24 0.36
CA GLU A 157 -48.43 18.11 -0.33
C GLU A 157 -48.22 18.13 -1.85
N HIS A 158 -47.15 17.50 -2.31
CA HIS A 158 -46.96 17.06 -3.69
C HIS A 158 -46.42 15.63 -3.72
N GLU A 159 -47.17 14.69 -3.13
CA GLU A 159 -46.90 13.24 -3.19
C GLU A 159 -47.78 12.53 -4.23
N GLU A 160 -47.55 12.79 -5.51
CA GLU A 160 -47.93 11.84 -6.57
C GLU A 160 -46.66 11.46 -7.35
N GLY A 161 -46.01 10.37 -6.93
CA GLY A 161 -44.97 9.71 -7.73
C GLY A 161 -43.60 9.48 -7.08
N ALA A 162 -43.48 9.43 -5.74
CA ALA A 162 -42.24 8.98 -5.11
C ALA A 162 -41.97 7.51 -5.48
N GLU A 163 -40.99 7.28 -6.37
CA GLU A 163 -40.57 5.94 -6.77
C GLU A 163 -40.02 5.20 -5.54
N GLN A 164 -40.75 4.20 -5.06
CA GLN A 164 -40.33 3.40 -3.90
C GLN A 164 -39.18 2.47 -4.31
N PHE A 165 -37.96 2.81 -3.88
CA PHE A 165 -36.82 1.94 -4.06
C PHE A 165 -36.75 0.85 -2.98
N PRO A 166 -36.30 -0.37 -3.31
CA PRO A 166 -36.03 -1.40 -2.32
C PRO A 166 -35.02 -0.97 -1.25
N THR A 167 -35.17 -1.41 0.00
CA THR A 167 -34.30 -1.03 1.13
C THR A 167 -32.82 -1.30 0.87
N TRP A 168 -32.48 -2.45 0.26
CA TRP A 168 -31.10 -2.78 -0.08
C TRP A 168 -30.47 -1.77 -1.04
N TYR A 169 -31.26 -1.21 -1.98
CA TYR A 169 -30.77 -0.26 -2.98
C TYR A 169 -30.45 1.07 -2.32
N VAL A 170 -31.33 1.54 -1.44
CA VAL A 170 -31.13 2.76 -0.64
C VAL A 170 -29.88 2.62 0.22
N ARG A 171 -29.73 1.50 0.95
CA ARG A 171 -28.55 1.22 1.79
C ARG A 171 -27.27 1.07 0.99
N LEU A 172 -27.30 0.38 -0.17
CA LEU A 172 -26.14 0.24 -1.05
C LEU A 172 -25.69 1.60 -1.59
N ARG A 173 -26.64 2.46 -1.96
CA ARG A 173 -26.35 3.82 -2.41
C ARG A 173 -25.76 4.66 -1.27
N ALA A 174 -26.35 4.63 -0.07
CA ALA A 174 -25.82 5.34 1.09
C ALA A 174 -24.39 4.88 1.42
N PHE A 175 -24.17 3.56 1.48
CA PHE A 175 -22.85 2.96 1.67
C PHE A 175 -21.85 3.47 0.64
N ALA A 176 -22.21 3.52 -0.65
CA ALA A 176 -21.35 4.04 -1.73
C ALA A 176 -21.03 5.55 -1.61
N HIS A 177 -21.89 6.33 -0.96
CA HIS A 177 -21.73 7.78 -0.81
C HIS A 177 -21.03 8.21 0.49
N HIS A 178 -20.84 7.32 1.48
CA HIS A 178 -20.35 7.64 2.82
C HIS A 178 -19.09 8.53 2.89
N GLY A 179 -18.15 8.39 1.94
CA GLY A 179 -16.91 9.18 1.93
C GLY A 179 -15.66 8.35 2.21
N PRO A 180 -14.46 8.87 1.94
CA PRO A 180 -13.24 8.10 2.13
C PRO A 180 -13.02 7.76 3.62
N PRO A 181 -12.88 6.49 3.99
CA PRO A 181 -12.67 6.06 5.38
C PRO A 181 -11.30 6.47 5.94
N THR A 182 -10.41 6.98 5.08
CA THR A 182 -9.15 7.60 5.50
C THR A 182 -9.36 8.96 6.17
N GLY A 183 -10.57 9.50 6.21
CA GLY A 183 -10.89 10.76 6.87
C GLY A 183 -10.47 11.99 6.08
N ASP A 184 -10.40 13.12 6.78
CA ASP A 184 -10.04 14.42 6.22
C ASP A 184 -8.50 14.56 6.06
N PRO A 185 -8.00 14.88 4.84
CA PRO A 185 -6.56 14.99 4.60
C PRO A 185 -5.85 16.05 5.46
N ASP A 186 -6.49 17.17 5.78
CA ASP A 186 -5.88 18.23 6.57
C ASP A 186 -5.79 17.85 8.06
N GLN A 187 -6.80 17.15 8.58
CA GLN A 187 -6.73 16.54 9.91
C GLN A 187 -5.61 15.49 9.99
N ASN A 188 -5.47 14.64 8.96
CA ASN A 188 -4.39 13.65 8.90
C ASN A 188 -3.02 14.34 8.86
N ARG A 189 -2.88 15.39 8.04
CA ARG A 189 -1.64 16.19 7.94
C ARG A 189 -1.27 16.79 9.29
N SER A 190 -2.27 17.36 9.99
CA SER A 190 -2.10 17.93 11.33
C SER A 190 -1.70 16.86 12.36
N HIS A 191 -2.29 15.67 12.27
CA HIS A 191 -1.95 14.54 13.14
C HIS A 191 -0.49 14.12 12.97
N VAL A 192 -0.05 13.86 11.74
CA VAL A 192 1.34 13.47 11.44
C VAL A 192 2.32 14.56 11.85
N GLN A 193 2.02 15.83 11.55
CA GLN A 193 2.85 16.96 12.00
C GLN A 193 2.97 17.05 13.53
N ASN A 194 1.89 16.76 14.26
CA ASN A 194 1.96 16.71 15.73
C ASN A 194 2.79 15.52 16.22
N GLN A 195 2.70 14.35 15.59
CA GLN A 195 3.60 13.23 15.92
C GLN A 195 5.07 13.61 15.72
N TYR A 196 5.39 14.34 14.64
CA TYR A 196 6.74 14.86 14.38
C TYR A 196 7.25 15.76 15.49
N ARG A 197 6.38 16.62 16.04
CA ARG A 197 6.71 17.49 17.17
C ARG A 197 6.94 16.71 18.46
N LEU A 198 6.19 15.63 18.69
CA LEU A 198 6.27 14.83 19.91
C LEU A 198 7.46 13.86 19.90
N ALA A 199 7.89 13.38 18.73
CA ALA A 199 8.96 12.38 18.60
C ALA A 199 10.06 12.77 17.57
N PRO A 200 10.70 13.95 17.68
CA PRO A 200 11.61 14.47 16.65
C PRO A 200 12.81 13.56 16.37
N LEU A 201 13.30 12.82 17.37
CA LEU A 201 14.42 11.90 17.21
C LEU A 201 14.09 10.69 16.32
N GLN A 202 12.84 10.23 16.29
CA GLN A 202 12.44 9.09 15.45
C GLN A 202 12.57 9.43 13.96
N HIS A 203 12.36 10.69 13.58
CA HIS A 203 12.43 11.16 12.19
C HIS A 203 13.86 11.33 11.65
N LEU A 204 14.87 11.29 12.54
CA LEU A 204 16.27 11.33 12.12
C LEU A 204 16.75 9.99 11.56
N PHE A 205 16.02 8.89 11.81
CA PHE A 205 16.39 7.57 11.32
C PHE A 205 15.76 7.30 9.94
N PRO A 206 16.52 6.72 8.98
CA PRO A 206 15.96 6.33 7.69
C PRO A 206 14.87 5.29 7.91
N THR A 207 13.72 5.50 7.27
CA THR A 207 12.63 4.53 7.26
C THR A 207 12.74 3.66 6.01
N GLN A 208 12.67 2.35 6.17
CA GLN A 208 12.63 1.41 5.06
C GLN A 208 11.46 0.45 5.28
N LEU A 209 10.53 0.43 4.33
CA LEU A 209 9.49 -0.57 4.26
C LEU A 209 10.06 -1.87 3.71
N GLN A 210 9.56 -2.98 4.25
CA GLN A 210 9.98 -4.31 3.86
C GLN A 210 8.79 -5.15 3.42
N THR A 211 9.04 -6.09 2.51
CA THR A 211 8.07 -7.12 2.15
C THR A 211 7.91 -8.12 3.31
N PRO A 212 6.88 -8.99 3.27
CA PRO A 212 6.75 -10.09 4.24
C PRO A 212 7.98 -11.01 4.34
N GLU A 213 8.82 -11.07 3.30
CA GLU A 213 10.11 -11.80 3.23
C GLU A 213 11.29 -10.99 3.80
N GLY A 214 11.05 -9.79 4.34
CA GLY A 214 12.10 -8.92 4.87
C GLY A 214 12.96 -8.22 3.82
N LEU A 215 12.56 -8.27 2.54
CA LEU A 215 13.25 -7.54 1.46
C LEU A 215 12.88 -6.06 1.47
N PRO A 216 13.82 -5.15 1.16
CA PRO A 216 13.50 -3.75 0.91
C PRO A 216 12.41 -3.57 -0.14
N LEU A 217 11.28 -2.97 0.25
CA LEU A 217 10.18 -2.64 -0.65
C LEU A 217 10.23 -1.19 -1.09
N TYR A 218 10.45 -0.28 -0.14
CA TYR A 218 10.44 1.16 -0.39
C TYR A 218 11.26 1.89 0.67
N SER A 219 12.11 2.82 0.25
CA SER A 219 12.92 3.65 1.15
C SER A 219 12.77 5.10 0.68
N PRO A 220 11.94 5.94 1.34
CA PRO A 220 11.82 7.34 0.98
C PRO A 220 13.17 8.06 1.13
N THR A 221 13.51 8.85 0.12
CA THR A 221 14.80 9.54 -0.01
C THR A 221 14.70 11.02 0.34
N SER A 222 13.53 11.63 0.14
CA SER A 222 13.27 13.03 0.49
C SER A 222 12.47 13.17 1.80
N GLU A 223 12.39 14.39 2.33
CA GLU A 223 11.52 14.69 3.47
C GLU A 223 10.03 14.61 3.10
N GLU A 224 9.68 15.03 1.89
CA GLU A 224 8.32 14.95 1.34
C GLU A 224 7.86 13.49 1.18
N GLU A 225 8.72 12.62 0.63
CA GLU A 225 8.43 11.18 0.50
C GLU A 225 8.28 10.50 1.87
N ARG A 226 9.08 10.92 2.86
CA ARG A 226 8.94 10.44 4.24
C ARG A 226 7.63 10.89 4.86
N PHE A 227 7.25 12.14 4.65
CA PHE A 227 6.00 12.69 5.16
C PHE A 227 4.79 11.99 4.53
N ASP A 228 4.79 11.80 3.20
CA ASP A 228 3.71 11.07 2.53
C ASP A 228 3.63 9.60 3.00
N LEU A 229 4.79 8.96 3.24
CA LEU A 229 4.80 7.61 3.81
C LEU A 229 4.13 7.54 5.19
N GLU A 230 4.46 8.46 6.10
CA GLU A 230 3.84 8.51 7.44
C GLU A 230 2.34 8.84 7.37
N MET A 231 1.94 9.71 6.44
CA MET A 231 0.53 9.98 6.14
C MET A 231 -0.21 8.71 5.72
N VAL A 232 0.33 7.95 4.76
CA VAL A 232 -0.32 6.72 4.30
C VAL A 232 -0.35 5.64 5.40
N LYS A 233 0.66 5.57 6.26
CA LYS A 233 0.64 4.65 7.42
C LYS A 233 -0.50 5.00 8.38
N TRP A 234 -0.67 6.27 8.71
CA TRP A 234 -1.78 6.74 9.54
C TRP A 234 -3.14 6.43 8.91
N GLU A 235 -3.30 6.70 7.62
CA GLU A 235 -4.51 6.38 6.87
C GLU A 235 -4.80 4.88 6.83
N THR A 236 -3.74 4.07 6.75
CA THR A 236 -3.86 2.62 6.80
C THR A 236 -4.32 2.14 8.18
N GLU A 237 -3.88 2.77 9.26
CA GLU A 237 -4.41 2.52 10.61
C GLU A 237 -5.90 2.87 10.69
N LEU A 238 -6.32 4.01 10.14
CA LEU A 238 -7.74 4.36 10.04
C LEU A 238 -8.53 3.30 9.25
N LEU A 239 -8.02 2.85 8.11
CA LEU A 239 -8.63 1.78 7.32
C LEU A 239 -8.82 0.50 8.14
N HIS A 240 -7.82 0.10 8.93
CA HIS A 240 -7.94 -1.08 9.81
C HIS A 240 -9.09 -0.92 10.81
N GLN A 241 -9.28 0.26 11.40
CA GLN A 241 -10.40 0.53 12.31
C GLN A 241 -11.76 0.43 11.59
N TRP A 242 -11.84 0.89 10.35
CA TRP A 242 -13.06 0.83 9.55
C TRP A 242 -13.41 -0.55 8.99
N THR A 243 -12.46 -1.50 8.96
CA THR A 243 -12.71 -2.85 8.41
C THR A 243 -13.93 -3.52 9.03
N ILE A 244 -14.10 -3.44 10.35
CA ILE A 244 -15.21 -4.11 11.06
C ILE A 244 -16.54 -3.41 10.74
N ILE A 245 -16.55 -2.08 10.76
CA ILE A 245 -17.73 -1.26 10.46
C ILE A 245 -18.22 -1.50 9.04
N TYR A 246 -17.31 -1.47 8.06
CA TYR A 246 -17.67 -1.67 6.66
C TYR A 246 -18.11 -3.11 6.37
N ALA A 247 -17.52 -4.09 7.06
CA ALA A 247 -17.98 -5.48 6.95
C ALA A 247 -19.43 -5.64 7.39
N GLU A 248 -19.74 -5.11 8.57
CA GLU A 248 -21.08 -5.19 9.16
C GLU A 248 -22.11 -4.39 8.35
N ALA A 249 -21.78 -3.14 7.97
CA ALA A 249 -22.63 -2.33 7.12
C ALA A 249 -22.96 -3.05 5.80
N LEU A 250 -21.99 -3.73 5.20
CA LEU A 250 -22.20 -4.49 3.98
C LEU A 250 -23.10 -5.72 4.16
N HIS A 251 -23.12 -6.35 5.34
CA HIS A 251 -24.09 -7.41 5.67
C HIS A 251 -25.50 -6.85 5.88
N ARG A 252 -25.64 -5.69 6.52
CA ARG A 252 -26.95 -5.04 6.76
C ARG A 252 -27.61 -4.49 5.50
N ILE A 253 -26.84 -4.25 4.43
CA ILE A 253 -27.41 -3.93 3.11
C ILE A 253 -28.39 -5.03 2.66
N THR A 254 -28.12 -6.30 3.01
CA THR A 254 -28.93 -7.46 2.60
C THR A 254 -29.91 -7.95 3.66
N ASP A 255 -30.14 -7.20 4.73
CA ASP A 255 -31.10 -7.58 5.78
C ASP A 255 -32.50 -7.00 5.44
N PRO A 256 -33.55 -7.82 5.25
CA PRO A 256 -33.63 -9.27 5.49
C PRO A 256 -33.32 -10.17 4.28
N GLU A 257 -33.25 -9.62 3.07
CA GLU A 257 -33.06 -10.41 1.85
C GLU A 257 -31.92 -9.88 0.96
N ILE A 258 -31.16 -10.82 0.38
CA ILE A 258 -30.14 -10.53 -0.63
C ILE A 258 -30.83 -9.99 -1.90
N PRO A 259 -30.36 -8.88 -2.48
CA PRO A 259 -30.97 -8.31 -3.68
C PRO A 259 -30.95 -9.30 -4.85
N PRO A 260 -32.00 -9.36 -5.69
CA PRO A 260 -31.98 -10.21 -6.89
C PRO A 260 -30.78 -9.91 -7.79
N PHE A 261 -30.08 -10.95 -8.25
CA PHE A 261 -28.83 -10.82 -8.99
C PHE A 261 -28.95 -9.88 -10.20
N ASP A 262 -29.98 -10.05 -11.03
CA ASP A 262 -30.20 -9.20 -12.21
C ASP A 262 -30.54 -7.73 -11.86
N ALA A 263 -31.12 -7.49 -10.68
CA ALA A 263 -31.34 -6.13 -10.19
C ALA A 263 -29.99 -5.49 -9.80
N LEU A 264 -29.16 -6.22 -9.06
CA LEU A 264 -27.81 -5.75 -8.69
C LEU A 264 -26.92 -5.52 -9.92
N VAL A 265 -26.95 -6.43 -10.91
CA VAL A 265 -26.21 -6.26 -12.17
C VAL A 265 -26.63 -4.99 -12.89
N ARG A 266 -27.94 -4.71 -12.96
CA ARG A 266 -28.44 -3.47 -13.58
C ARG A 266 -27.90 -2.24 -12.88
N VAL A 267 -27.96 -2.19 -11.55
CA VAL A 267 -27.43 -1.07 -10.75
C VAL A 267 -25.92 -0.89 -10.97
N LEU A 268 -25.16 -1.98 -11.03
CA LEU A 268 -23.70 -1.93 -11.19
C LEU A 268 -23.25 -1.71 -12.66
N SER A 269 -24.15 -1.88 -13.63
CA SER A 269 -23.86 -1.75 -15.06
C SER A 269 -24.34 -0.45 -15.68
N ASP A 270 -25.01 0.43 -14.91
CA ASP A 270 -25.70 1.60 -15.45
C ASP A 270 -24.75 2.59 -16.17
N ASP A 271 -25.28 3.54 -16.94
CA ASP A 271 -24.59 4.68 -17.60
C ASP A 271 -23.43 4.34 -18.56
N GLY A 272 -23.63 3.40 -19.49
CA GLY A 272 -22.66 3.13 -20.56
C GLY A 272 -21.39 2.41 -20.07
N ARG A 273 -21.48 1.77 -18.90
CA ARG A 273 -20.46 0.84 -18.38
C ARG A 273 -20.61 -0.51 -19.08
N SER A 274 -19.55 -1.32 -19.09
CA SER A 274 -19.61 -2.66 -19.70
C SER A 274 -20.50 -3.58 -18.84
N PRO A 275 -21.58 -4.18 -19.40
CA PRO A 275 -22.42 -5.12 -18.65
C PRO A 275 -21.65 -6.31 -18.08
N ALA A 276 -20.53 -6.70 -18.72
CA ALA A 276 -19.66 -7.76 -18.24
C ALA A 276 -18.97 -7.39 -16.92
N ILE A 277 -18.56 -6.13 -16.74
CA ILE A 277 -17.93 -5.66 -15.50
C ILE A 277 -18.96 -5.62 -14.38
N GLY A 278 -20.16 -5.06 -14.63
CA GLY A 278 -21.22 -5.02 -13.62
C GLY A 278 -21.66 -6.42 -13.17
N ARG A 279 -21.71 -7.39 -14.09
CA ARG A 279 -21.95 -8.80 -13.73
C ARG A 279 -20.87 -9.39 -12.83
N GLN A 280 -19.59 -9.24 -13.18
CA GLN A 280 -18.48 -9.77 -12.37
C GLN A 280 -18.38 -9.09 -10.99
N LEU A 281 -18.73 -7.80 -10.93
CA LEU A 281 -18.81 -7.10 -9.65
C LEU A 281 -19.97 -7.62 -8.80
N ALA A 282 -21.16 -7.85 -9.39
CA ALA A 282 -22.28 -8.48 -8.69
C ALA A 282 -21.93 -9.87 -8.15
N GLU A 283 -21.20 -10.68 -8.92
CA GLU A 283 -20.68 -11.98 -8.46
C GLU A 283 -19.75 -11.82 -7.25
N SER A 284 -18.94 -10.75 -7.21
CA SER A 284 -18.05 -10.45 -6.08
C SER A 284 -18.84 -10.10 -4.81
N PHE A 285 -19.90 -9.30 -4.93
CA PHE A 285 -20.83 -9.01 -3.82
C PHE A 285 -21.52 -10.28 -3.31
N TYR A 286 -22.03 -11.12 -4.20
CA TYR A 286 -22.67 -12.37 -3.83
C TYR A 286 -21.72 -13.31 -3.10
N ARG A 287 -20.49 -13.48 -3.59
CA ARG A 287 -19.45 -14.26 -2.90
C ARG A 287 -19.20 -13.74 -1.49
N TYR A 288 -19.16 -12.41 -1.32
CA TYR A 288 -18.99 -11.80 -0.01
C TYR A 288 -20.15 -12.15 0.93
N TRP A 289 -21.40 -11.93 0.50
CA TRP A 289 -22.59 -12.18 1.31
C TRP A 289 -22.82 -13.67 1.61
N THR A 290 -22.31 -14.58 0.78
CA THR A 290 -22.35 -16.04 1.05
C THR A 290 -21.16 -16.54 1.87
N GLY A 291 -20.28 -15.64 2.35
CA GLY A 291 -19.17 -15.97 3.24
C GLY A 291 -17.83 -16.26 2.55
N ASP A 292 -17.76 -16.23 1.22
CA ASP A 292 -16.51 -16.38 0.44
C ASP A 292 -15.84 -15.02 0.21
N SER A 293 -15.43 -14.38 1.31
CA SER A 293 -14.74 -13.07 1.28
C SER A 293 -13.42 -13.11 0.51
N GLY A 294 -12.74 -14.26 0.48
CA GLY A 294 -11.48 -14.42 -0.23
C GLY A 294 -11.66 -14.37 -1.74
N ALA A 295 -12.56 -15.20 -2.28
CA ALA A 295 -12.81 -15.16 -3.71
C ALA A 295 -13.43 -13.83 -4.15
N ALA A 296 -14.32 -13.26 -3.32
CA ALA A 296 -14.86 -11.92 -3.56
C ALA A 296 -13.76 -10.86 -3.71
N LEU A 297 -12.73 -10.89 -2.86
CA LEU A 297 -11.60 -9.96 -2.96
C LEU A 297 -10.79 -10.20 -4.25
N HIS A 298 -10.51 -11.47 -4.57
CA HIS A 298 -9.78 -11.85 -5.79
C HIS A 298 -10.49 -11.44 -7.08
N THR A 299 -11.81 -11.37 -7.07
CA THR A 299 -12.60 -10.90 -8.22
C THR A 299 -12.82 -9.38 -8.21
N ALA A 300 -13.01 -8.77 -7.03
CA ALA A 300 -13.26 -7.33 -6.91
C ALA A 300 -12.06 -6.48 -7.32
N VAL A 301 -10.83 -6.84 -6.90
CA VAL A 301 -9.64 -6.00 -7.16
C VAL A 301 -9.36 -5.81 -8.66
N PRO A 302 -9.35 -6.86 -9.51
CA PRO A 302 -9.27 -6.68 -10.96
C PRO A 302 -10.42 -5.85 -11.55
N MET A 303 -11.63 -5.94 -10.96
CA MET A 303 -12.77 -5.16 -11.41
C MET A 303 -12.64 -3.68 -11.10
N ILE A 304 -12.03 -3.29 -9.97
CA ILE A 304 -11.70 -1.89 -9.68
C ILE A 304 -10.79 -1.32 -10.78
N GLU A 305 -9.75 -2.06 -11.17
CA GLU A 305 -8.86 -1.65 -12.27
C GLU A 305 -9.61 -1.56 -13.61
N ALA A 306 -10.50 -2.52 -13.90
CA ALA A 306 -11.32 -2.49 -15.11
C ALA A 306 -12.29 -1.31 -15.13
N LEU A 307 -12.90 -0.96 -14.00
CA LEU A 307 -13.79 0.20 -13.84
C LEU A 307 -13.05 1.52 -14.08
N ILE A 308 -11.89 1.70 -13.42
CA ILE A 308 -11.04 2.89 -13.60
C ILE A 308 -10.61 3.00 -15.06
N ARG A 309 -10.17 1.90 -15.67
CA ARG A 309 -9.78 1.87 -17.09
C ARG A 309 -10.94 2.30 -17.99
N ALA A 310 -12.12 1.74 -17.78
CA ALA A 310 -13.31 2.09 -18.57
C ALA A 310 -13.69 3.57 -18.40
N ALA A 311 -13.58 4.10 -17.18
CA ALA A 311 -13.82 5.51 -16.90
C ALA A 311 -12.82 6.43 -17.63
N VAL A 312 -11.53 6.11 -17.59
CA VAL A 312 -10.48 6.88 -18.28
C VAL A 312 -10.64 6.85 -19.81
N ILE A 313 -10.98 5.68 -20.39
CA ILE A 313 -11.30 5.59 -21.84
C ILE A 313 -12.48 6.48 -22.20
N ARG A 314 -13.54 6.50 -21.36
CA ARG A 314 -14.72 7.36 -21.57
C ARG A 314 -14.40 8.85 -21.41
N GLY A 315 -13.31 9.18 -20.73
CA GLY A 315 -12.74 10.52 -20.64
C GLY A 315 -11.83 10.90 -21.82
N ASP A 316 -11.80 10.11 -22.90
CA ASP A 316 -10.99 10.33 -24.11
C ASP A 316 -9.47 10.40 -23.86
N ARG A 317 -8.96 9.80 -22.77
CA ARG A 317 -7.53 9.67 -22.54
C ARG A 317 -7.00 8.36 -23.13
N GLY A 318 -5.96 8.47 -23.96
CA GLY A 318 -5.29 7.30 -24.56
C GLY A 318 -4.50 6.50 -23.53
N ILE A 319 -4.98 5.30 -23.19
CA ILE A 319 -4.37 4.41 -22.18
C ILE A 319 -3.47 3.28 -22.75
N PHE A 320 -3.37 3.19 -24.07
CA PHE A 320 -2.58 2.15 -24.72
C PHE A 320 -1.22 2.71 -25.16
N ARG A 321 -0.14 2.13 -24.64
CA ARG A 321 1.20 2.46 -25.11
C ARG A 321 1.45 1.67 -26.38
N LEU A 322 1.57 2.38 -27.50
CA LEU A 322 1.99 1.80 -28.77
C LEU A 322 3.36 1.13 -28.61
N GLN A 323 3.56 0.03 -29.31
CA GLN A 323 4.85 -0.64 -29.39
C GLN A 323 5.92 0.37 -29.80
N LYS A 324 6.96 0.51 -28.97
CA LYS A 324 8.20 1.20 -29.32
C LYS A 324 9.32 0.17 -29.27
N ASN A 325 10.07 0.08 -30.37
CA ASN A 325 11.14 -0.91 -30.56
C ASN A 325 10.62 -2.37 -30.43
N GLN A 326 11.32 -3.21 -29.66
CA GLN A 326 10.96 -4.61 -29.41
C GLN A 326 10.05 -4.82 -28.18
N SER A 327 9.65 -3.75 -27.47
CA SER A 327 8.72 -3.88 -26.35
C SER A 327 7.28 -3.97 -26.86
N PRO A 328 6.52 -5.03 -26.54
CA PRO A 328 5.14 -5.17 -27.00
C PRO A 328 4.29 -3.99 -26.50
N GLY A 329 3.27 -3.62 -27.29
CA GLY A 329 2.28 -2.65 -26.84
C GLY A 329 1.61 -3.15 -25.57
N GLN A 330 1.42 -2.26 -24.60
CA GLN A 330 0.89 -2.64 -23.28
C GLN A 330 -0.12 -1.60 -22.80
N TYR A 331 -1.19 -2.08 -22.18
CA TYR A 331 -2.07 -1.23 -21.39
C TYR A 331 -1.32 -0.72 -20.16
N VAL A 332 -1.53 0.56 -19.83
CA VAL A 332 -0.98 1.09 -18.58
C VAL A 332 -1.60 0.39 -17.37
N GLY A 333 -0.76 0.12 -16.36
CA GLY A 333 -1.22 -0.46 -15.10
C GLY A 333 -1.94 0.55 -14.22
N LEU A 334 -2.62 0.06 -13.18
CA LEU A 334 -3.39 0.87 -12.23
C LEU A 334 -2.63 2.08 -11.68
N GLY A 335 -1.33 1.93 -11.42
CA GLY A 335 -0.50 3.01 -10.88
C GLY A 335 -0.41 4.25 -11.76
N ALA A 336 -0.54 4.11 -13.08
CA ALA A 336 -0.59 5.22 -14.03
C ALA A 336 -2.03 5.61 -14.41
N LEU A 337 -3.00 4.70 -14.25
CA LEU A 337 -4.42 5.00 -14.50
C LEU A 337 -5.03 5.91 -13.42
N LEU A 338 -4.65 5.75 -12.16
CA LEU A 338 -5.22 6.50 -11.04
C LEU A 338 -5.05 8.02 -11.20
N PRO A 339 -3.85 8.58 -11.49
CA PRO A 339 -3.71 10.02 -11.71
C PRO A 339 -4.58 10.56 -12.86
N GLU A 340 -4.67 9.82 -13.98
CA GLU A 340 -5.53 10.20 -15.11
C GLU A 340 -7.01 10.19 -14.70
N PHE A 341 -7.43 9.20 -13.91
CA PHE A 341 -8.78 9.13 -13.37
C PHE A 341 -9.07 10.32 -12.44
N TYR A 342 -8.14 10.68 -11.57
CA TYR A 342 -8.30 11.81 -10.66
C TYR A 342 -8.44 13.14 -11.40
N ASP A 343 -7.65 13.33 -12.46
CA ASP A 343 -7.68 14.52 -13.32
C ASP A 343 -9.00 14.63 -14.09
N ILE A 344 -9.42 13.57 -14.78
CA ILE A 344 -10.63 13.57 -15.63
C ILE A 344 -11.90 13.83 -14.83
N PHE A 345 -11.99 13.31 -13.61
CA PHE A 345 -13.20 13.34 -12.78
C PHE A 345 -13.07 14.26 -11.55
N GLU A 346 -12.02 15.09 -11.51
CA GLU A 346 -11.76 16.06 -10.42
C GLU A 346 -11.90 15.43 -9.01
N VAL A 347 -11.33 14.23 -8.84
CA VAL A 347 -11.48 13.45 -7.61
C VAL A 347 -10.85 14.19 -6.44
N ARG A 348 -11.60 14.41 -5.35
CA ARG A 348 -11.11 15.10 -4.15
C ARG A 348 -9.93 14.38 -3.49
N GLU A 349 -9.03 15.13 -2.87
CA GLU A 349 -7.81 14.60 -2.24
C GLU A 349 -8.08 13.42 -1.30
N GLY A 350 -9.13 13.48 -0.47
CA GLY A 350 -9.49 12.38 0.43
C GLY A 350 -9.77 11.05 -0.28
N ASP A 351 -10.49 11.08 -1.40
CA ASP A 351 -10.74 9.89 -2.22
C ASP A 351 -9.47 9.42 -2.93
N GLN A 352 -8.62 10.35 -3.41
CA GLN A 352 -7.33 9.99 -4.01
C GLN A 352 -6.43 9.26 -3.01
N ARG A 353 -6.34 9.77 -1.77
CA ARG A 353 -5.54 9.18 -0.69
C ARG A 353 -6.09 7.82 -0.28
N PHE A 354 -7.41 7.67 -0.19
CA PHE A 354 -8.07 6.38 0.01
C PHE A 354 -7.67 5.34 -1.07
N PHE A 355 -7.82 5.68 -2.36
CA PHE A 355 -7.46 4.76 -3.44
C PHE A 355 -5.97 4.44 -3.45
N ASN A 356 -5.11 5.43 -3.20
CA ASN A 356 -3.67 5.20 -3.13
C ASN A 356 -3.31 4.26 -1.98
N ALA A 357 -3.83 4.50 -0.77
CA ALA A 357 -3.59 3.65 0.40
C ALA A 357 -4.09 2.21 0.18
N VAL A 358 -5.28 2.04 -0.37
CA VAL A 358 -5.87 0.69 -0.58
C VAL A 358 -5.20 -0.06 -1.73
N LEU A 359 -4.95 0.60 -2.87
CA LEU A 359 -4.67 -0.13 -4.12
C LEU A 359 -3.20 -0.14 -4.55
N LYS A 360 -2.42 0.91 -4.25
CA LYS A 360 -1.13 1.15 -4.93
C LYS A 360 0.05 1.43 -4.00
N HIS A 361 -0.15 2.22 -2.96
CA HIS A 361 0.95 2.81 -2.20
C HIS A 361 1.66 1.74 -1.36
N PRO A 362 3.00 1.65 -1.39
CA PRO A 362 3.74 0.60 -0.68
C PRO A 362 3.62 0.69 0.84
N GLY A 363 3.38 1.88 1.39
CA GLY A 363 3.06 2.09 2.82
C GLY A 363 1.60 1.83 3.18
N GLY A 364 0.75 1.56 2.19
CA GLY A 364 -0.65 1.20 2.38
C GLY A 364 -0.90 -0.30 2.29
N TRP A 365 -2.14 -0.70 2.05
CA TRP A 365 -2.49 -2.10 1.82
C TRP A 365 -2.00 -2.63 0.47
N ASN A 366 -1.83 -1.76 -0.54
CA ASN A 366 -1.30 -2.13 -1.85
C ASN A 366 -1.95 -3.39 -2.44
N LEU A 367 -3.28 -3.51 -2.26
CA LEU A 367 -4.01 -4.78 -2.48
C LEU A 367 -3.78 -5.33 -3.88
N ARG A 368 -3.69 -4.46 -4.89
CA ARG A 368 -3.45 -4.88 -6.28
C ARG A 368 -2.15 -5.67 -6.43
N ASN A 369 -1.06 -5.19 -5.85
CA ASN A 369 0.23 -5.87 -5.97
C ASN A 369 0.30 -7.08 -5.03
N LEU A 370 -0.08 -6.93 -3.76
CA LEU A 370 0.04 -8.01 -2.78
C LEU A 370 -0.81 -9.23 -3.18
N LEU A 371 -2.07 -9.01 -3.56
CA LEU A 371 -2.96 -10.08 -3.99
C LEU A 371 -2.47 -10.79 -5.26
N SER A 372 -1.91 -10.05 -6.21
CA SER A 372 -1.34 -10.63 -7.45
C SER A 372 -0.09 -11.47 -7.20
N HIS A 373 0.62 -11.22 -6.11
CA HIS A 373 1.81 -11.97 -5.71
C HIS A 373 1.52 -13.07 -4.68
N GLY A 374 0.23 -13.30 -4.34
CA GLY A 374 -0.17 -14.30 -3.36
C GLY A 374 0.03 -13.87 -1.90
N TYR A 375 0.36 -12.60 -1.66
CA TYR A 375 0.43 -12.01 -0.33
C TYR A 375 -0.97 -11.59 0.09
N LEU A 376 -1.57 -12.42 0.93
CA LEU A 376 -2.86 -12.13 1.51
C LEU A 376 -2.63 -11.85 3.00
N PRO A 377 -2.69 -10.57 3.46
CA PRO A 377 -2.86 -10.33 4.88
C PRO A 377 -4.10 -11.10 5.29
N ALA A 378 -4.00 -11.94 6.33
CA ALA A 378 -5.04 -12.89 6.76
C ALA A 378 -6.43 -12.38 6.38
N ILE A 379 -7.00 -12.94 5.30
CA ILE A 379 -8.15 -12.33 4.62
C ILE A 379 -9.27 -12.21 5.63
N ARG A 380 -9.58 -10.97 6.03
CA ARG A 380 -10.72 -10.65 6.89
C ARG A 380 -11.81 -10.06 6.00
N GLY A 381 -13.06 -10.39 6.30
CA GLY A 381 -14.23 -9.85 5.58
C GLY A 381 -14.17 -8.34 5.42
N GLY A 382 -13.66 -7.60 6.41
CA GLY A 382 -13.54 -6.15 6.32
C GLY A 382 -12.59 -5.60 5.24
N VAL A 383 -11.50 -6.29 4.90
CA VAL A 383 -10.64 -5.87 3.77
C VAL A 383 -11.40 -6.04 2.45
N THR A 384 -12.12 -7.16 2.30
CA THR A 384 -12.98 -7.41 1.14
C THR A 384 -14.11 -6.37 1.04
N ALA A 385 -14.76 -6.03 2.16
CA ALA A 385 -15.80 -5.02 2.21
C ALA A 385 -15.29 -3.65 1.75
N LEU A 386 -14.08 -3.26 2.15
CA LEU A 386 -13.46 -2.01 1.71
C LEU A 386 -13.02 -2.04 0.24
N ALA A 387 -12.62 -3.20 -0.29
CA ALA A 387 -12.36 -3.35 -1.73
C ALA A 387 -13.65 -3.23 -2.56
N LEU A 388 -14.74 -3.86 -2.11
CA LEU A 388 -16.06 -3.71 -2.73
C LEU A 388 -16.57 -2.26 -2.64
N TYR A 389 -16.34 -1.61 -1.50
CA TYR A 389 -16.59 -0.17 -1.34
C TYR A 389 -15.79 0.67 -2.33
N ALA A 390 -14.49 0.39 -2.51
CA ALA A 390 -13.67 1.09 -3.50
C ALA A 390 -14.22 0.94 -4.92
N ALA A 391 -14.72 -0.24 -5.31
CA ALA A 391 -15.40 -0.42 -6.58
C ALA A 391 -16.67 0.46 -6.70
N LEU A 392 -17.50 0.51 -5.67
CA LEU A 392 -18.67 1.40 -5.64
C LEU A 392 -18.26 2.88 -5.70
N ARG A 393 -17.20 3.29 -5.02
CA ARG A 393 -16.69 4.67 -5.08
C ARG A 393 -16.24 5.05 -6.48
N VAL A 394 -15.57 4.17 -7.20
CA VAL A 394 -15.23 4.42 -8.62
C VAL A 394 -16.50 4.61 -9.45
N LEU A 395 -17.56 3.83 -9.21
CA LEU A 395 -18.83 4.00 -9.92
C LEU A 395 -19.45 5.37 -9.67
N ILE A 396 -19.51 5.81 -8.42
CA ILE A 396 -20.06 7.12 -8.02
C ILE A 396 -19.23 8.28 -8.59
N LEU A 397 -17.91 8.23 -8.42
CA LEU A 397 -17.01 9.31 -8.86
C LEU A 397 -16.90 9.40 -10.40
N SER A 398 -17.18 8.32 -11.11
CA SER A 398 -17.16 8.31 -12.59
C SER A 398 -18.49 8.65 -13.25
N ASP A 399 -19.53 8.93 -12.46
CA ASP A 399 -20.82 9.37 -12.96
C ASP A 399 -20.81 10.88 -13.22
N LYS A 400 -20.93 11.28 -14.51
CA LYS A 400 -20.83 12.68 -14.95
C LYS A 400 -22.09 13.52 -14.64
N LYS A 401 -23.15 12.95 -14.06
CA LYS A 401 -24.40 13.68 -13.76
C LYS A 401 -24.34 14.62 -12.54
N PHE A 402 -23.22 14.68 -11.82
CA PHE A 402 -23.06 15.62 -10.71
C PHE A 402 -21.89 16.57 -10.97
N PRO A 403 -22.12 17.75 -11.59
CA PRO A 403 -21.20 18.85 -11.35
C PRO A 403 -21.24 19.15 -9.85
N VAL A 404 -20.09 18.96 -9.19
CA VAL A 404 -19.87 19.50 -7.85
C VAL A 404 -20.18 21.00 -7.97
N ALA A 405 -21.23 21.45 -7.29
CA ALA A 405 -21.54 22.86 -7.22
C ALA A 405 -20.28 23.54 -6.71
N ARG A 406 -19.65 24.37 -7.55
CA ARG A 406 -18.60 25.28 -7.09
C ARG A 406 -19.27 26.13 -6.01
N ASP A 407 -18.77 26.01 -4.77
CA ASP A 407 -19.00 27.03 -3.77
C ASP A 407 -18.59 28.35 -4.43
N ALA A 408 -19.59 29.16 -4.74
CA ALA A 408 -19.36 30.50 -5.25
C ALA A 408 -18.61 31.25 -4.16
N ASP A 409 -17.42 31.70 -4.52
CA ASP A 409 -16.60 32.60 -3.74
C ASP A 409 -17.47 33.61 -2.99
N THR A 410 -17.35 33.58 -1.67
CA THR A 410 -17.44 34.78 -0.85
C THR A 410 -16.30 35.71 -1.25
N ALA A 411 -16.50 36.55 -2.26
CA ALA A 411 -15.73 37.77 -2.53
C ALA A 411 -16.43 38.64 -3.60
N ASP A 412 -17.43 39.42 -3.19
CA ASP A 412 -17.40 40.90 -3.21
C ASP A 412 -18.72 41.49 -2.69
#